data_AF-A0A5S4UCT1-F1
#
_entry.id   AF-A0A5S4UCT1-F1
#
_cell.length_a   1.000
_cell.length_b   1.000
_cell.length_c   1.000
_cell.angle_alpha   90.00
_cell.angle_beta   90.00
_cell.angle_gamma   90.00
#
_symmetry.space_group_name_H-M   'P 1'
#
loop_
_entity.id
_entity.type
_entity.pdbx_description
1 polymer ?
#
loop_
_entity_poly.entity_id
_entity_poly.type
_entity_poly.pdbx_seq_one_letter_code
_entity_poly.pdbx_strand_id
1 'polypeptide(L)' 'MPATTPTPKPQFIWLIAAIRRDCLAQKPVIHRIPAVSEHEARRTLAGDHLCFFAGRLPVKAVRHV' A
#
# COMPACT_ATOMS: atom_id res chain seq x y z
N MET A 1 15.36 25.67 -12.58
CA MET A 1 13.95 25.79 -12.15
C MET A 1 13.52 24.46 -11.54
N PRO A 2 13.05 24.40 -10.29
CA PRO A 2 12.60 23.14 -9.69
C PRO A 2 11.23 22.79 -10.26
N ALA A 3 11.13 21.68 -11.01
CA ALA A 3 9.86 21.15 -11.48
C ALA A 3 9.14 20.49 -10.30
N THR A 4 8.17 21.18 -9.72
CA THR A 4 7.26 20.57 -8.74
C THR A 4 6.27 19.71 -9.51
N THR A 5 6.61 18.43 -9.73
CA THR A 5 5.66 17.46 -10.29
C THR A 5 4.44 17.41 -9.37
N PRO A 6 3.22 17.68 -9.86
CA PRO A 6 2.03 17.62 -9.03
C PRO A 6 1.88 16.20 -8.49
N THR A 7 1.93 16.03 -7.16
CA THR A 7 1.76 14.73 -6.52
C THR A 7 0.37 14.20 -6.90
N PRO A 8 0.29 13.10 -7.66
CA PRO A 8 -1.00 12.58 -8.08
C PRO A 8 -1.77 12.13 -6.85
N LYS A 9 -2.99 12.65 -6.64
CA LYS A 9 -3.85 12.17 -5.56
C LYS A 9 -4.19 10.71 -5.82
N PRO A 10 -3.88 9.77 -4.90
CA PRO A 10 -4.09 8.36 -5.14
C PRO A 10 -5.60 8.07 -5.25
N GLN A 11 -6.01 7.50 -6.38
CA GLN A 11 -7.41 7.12 -6.64
C GLN A 11 -7.78 5.81 -5.93
N PHE A 12 -6.78 5.05 -5.49
CA PHE A 12 -6.91 3.75 -4.85
C PHE A 12 -6.04 3.71 -3.59
N ILE A 13 -6.49 2.94 -2.60
CA ILE A 13 -5.70 2.55 -1.44
C ILE A 13 -5.18 1.15 -1.69
N TRP A 14 -3.87 0.96 -1.55
CA TRP A 14 -3.25 -0.35 -1.63
C TRP A 14 -3.37 -1.08 -0.30
N LEU A 15 -3.82 -2.33 -0.37
CA LEU A 15 -3.91 -3.25 0.76
C LEU A 15 -2.75 -4.22 0.65
N ILE A 16 -1.75 -4.07 1.52
CA ILE A 16 -0.57 -4.94 1.54
C ILE A 16 -0.62 -5.80 2.80
N ALA A 17 -0.78 -7.12 2.64
CA ALA A 17 -0.62 -8.03 3.77
C ALA A 17 0.87 -8.24 4.02
N ALA A 18 1.34 -7.91 5.22
CA ALA A 18 2.74 -7.96 5.56
C ALA A 18 2.99 -8.57 6.93
N ILE A 19 4.10 -9.30 7.08
CA ILE A 19 4.61 -9.82 8.36
C ILE A 19 5.93 -9.13 8.64
N ARG A 20 6.18 -8.74 9.89
CA ARG A 20 7.47 -8.15 10.26
C ARG A 20 8.58 -9.20 10.24
N ARG A 21 9.74 -8.84 9.69
CA ARG A 21 10.92 -9.72 9.56
C ARG A 21 11.54 -10.09 10.89
N ASP A 22 11.47 -9.18 11.85
CA ASP A 22 11.98 -9.35 13.20
C ASP A 22 11.16 -10.36 14.03
N CYS A 23 9.90 -10.58 13.66
CA CYS A 23 8.98 -11.46 14.37
C CYS A 23 8.01 -12.16 13.40
N LEU A 24 8.53 -13.17 12.69
CA LEU A 24 7.75 -13.97 11.74
C LEU A 24 6.66 -14.84 12.39
N ALA A 25 6.68 -15.03 13.71
CA ALA A 25 5.64 -15.75 14.45
C ALA A 25 4.34 -14.94 14.60
N GLN A 26 4.36 -13.63 14.33
CA GLN A 26 3.16 -12.81 14.35
C GLN A 26 2.32 -12.99 13.09
N LYS A 27 1.00 -12.86 13.25
CA LYS A 27 0.06 -12.93 12.13
C LYS A 27 0.30 -11.80 11.13
N PRO A 28 0.11 -12.05 9.82
CA PRO A 28 0.15 -10.99 8.82
C PRO A 28 -0.89 -9.91 9.11
N VAL A 29 -0.47 -8.66 8.99
CA VAL A 29 -1.33 -7.48 9.13
C VAL A 29 -1.57 -6.88 7.76
N ILE A 30 -2.80 -6.43 7.50
CA ILE A 30 -3.13 -5.73 6.25
C ILE A 30 -2.88 -4.24 6.44
N HIS A 31 -1.88 -3.71 5.75
CA HIS A 31 -1.54 -2.30 5.70
C HIS A 31 -2.32 -1.60 4.59
N ARG A 32 -2.90 -0.44 4.92
CA ARG A 32 -3.60 0.43 3.98
C ARG A 32 -2.68 1.59 3.60
N ILE A 33 -2.22 1.60 2.35
CA ILE A 33 -1.22 2.56 1.88
C ILE A 33 -1.79 3.35 0.70
N PRO A 34 -2.05 4.66 0.86
CA PRO A 34 -2.42 5.52 -0.26
C PRO A 34 -1.16 5.77 -1.09
N ALA A 35 -1.12 5.18 -2.28
CA ALA A 35 0.01 5.34 -3.21
C ALA A 35 -0.49 5.31 -4.65
N VAL A 36 0.28 5.93 -5.54
CA VAL A 36 -0.09 6.01 -6.95
C VAL A 36 0.12 4.66 -7.67
N SER A 37 0.96 3.81 -7.10
CA SER A 37 1.28 2.48 -7.63
C SER A 37 1.50 1.45 -6.52
N GLU A 38 1.36 0.17 -6.86
CA GLU A 38 1.66 -0.94 -5.95
C GLU A 38 3.13 -0.91 -5.51
N HIS A 39 4.04 -0.62 -6.44
CA HIS A 39 5.47 -0.61 -6.18
C HIS A 39 5.83 0.44 -5.12
N GLU A 40 5.25 1.63 -5.21
CA GLU A 40 5.42 2.68 -4.22
C GLU A 40 4.80 2.30 -2.87
N ALA A 41 3.62 1.68 -2.86
CA ALA A 41 3.05 1.14 -1.62
C ALA A 41 3.98 0.09 -0.98
N ARG A 42 4.47 -0.89 -1.75
CA ARG A 42 5.39 -1.92 -1.25
C ARG A 42 6.69 -1.33 -0.72
N ARG A 43 7.24 -0.30 -1.36
CA ARG A 43 8.46 0.38 -0.90
C ARG A 43 8.33 0.92 0.52
N THR A 44 7.13 1.35 0.95
CA THR A 44 6.91 1.82 2.33
C THR A 44 7.08 0.72 3.39
N LEU A 45 6.96 -0.56 3.01
CA LEU A 45 7.03 -1.70 3.92
C LEU A 45 8.27 -2.57 3.71
N ALA A 46 8.99 -2.38 2.60
CA ALA A 46 10.06 -3.26 2.14
C ALA A 46 11.28 -3.35 3.09
N GLY A 47 11.46 -2.40 4.01
CA GLY A 47 12.52 -2.43 5.01
C GLY A 47 12.28 -3.52 6.07
N ASP A 48 11.15 -3.41 6.76
CA ASP A 48 10.91 -4.20 7.98
C ASP A 48 9.94 -5.37 7.77
N HIS A 49 9.22 -5.41 6.64
CA HIS A 49 8.18 -6.39 6.42
C HIS A 49 8.43 -7.27 5.19
N LEU A 50 7.91 -8.50 5.26
CA LEU A 50 7.70 -9.38 4.12
C LEU A 50 6.27 -9.18 3.62
N CYS A 51 6.12 -8.79 2.37
CA CYS A 51 4.81 -8.55 1.75
C CYS A 51 4.33 -9.81 1.02
N PHE A 52 3.14 -10.32 1.37
CA PHE A 52 2.58 -11.57 0.82
C PHE A 52 1.46 -11.32 -0.20
N PHE A 53 0.64 -10.30 0.03
CA PHE A 53 -0.52 -10.01 -0.80
C PHE A 53 -0.58 -8.52 -1.12
N ALA A 54 -1.05 -8.18 -2.33
CA ALA A 54 -1.32 -6.82 -2.75
C ALA A 54 -2.68 -6.74 -3.43
N GLY A 55 -3.60 -5.98 -2.84
CA GLY A 55 -4.89 -5.61 -3.42
C GLY A 55 -5.03 -4.09 -3.51
N ARG A 56 -6.07 -3.61 -4.19
CA ARG A 56 -6.40 -2.18 -4.24
C ARG A 56 -7.89 -1.95 -4.05
N LEU A 57 -8.24 -0.94 -3.25
CA LEU A 57 -9.61 -0.49 -3.04
C LEU A 57 -9.78 0.92 -3.62
N PRO A 58 -10.81 1.22 -4.44
CA PRO A 58 -11.05 2.58 -4.88
C PRO A 58 -11.38 3.48 -3.69
N VAL A 59 -10.88 4.73 -3.73
CA VAL A 59 -11.17 5.74 -2.70
C VAL A 59 -12.63 6.20 -2.78
N LYS A 60 -13.28 6.03 -3.93
CA LYS A 60 -14.71 6.31 -4.11
C LYS A 60 -15.52 5.04 -3.81
N ALA A 61 -16.53 5.19 -2.95
CA ALA A 61 -17.44 4.10 -2.58
C ALA A 61 -18.06 3.48 -3.85
N VAL A 62 -17.88 2.17 -4.01
CA VAL A 62 -18.57 1.39 -5.05
C VAL A 62 -19.98 1.12 -4.53
N ARG A 63 -21.00 1.58 -5.25
CA ARG A 63 -22.38 1.14 -4.99
C ARG A 63 -22.48 -0.32 -5.43
N HIS A 64 -22.80 -1.22 -4.50
CA HIS A 64 -23.25 -2.56 -4.88
C HIS A 64 -24.64 -2.40 -5.52
N VAL A 65 -24.80 -2.92 -6.73
CA VAL A 65 -26.08 -2.99 -7.47
C VAL A 65 -26.73 -4.32 -7.18
#